data_AF-A0AAV4VGN0-F1
#
_entry.id   AF-A0AAV4VGN0-F1
#
_cell.length_a   1.000
_cell.length_b   1.000
_cell.length_c   1.000
_cell.angle_alpha   90.00
_cell.angle_beta   90.00
_cell.angle_gamma   90.00
#
_symmetry.space_group_name_H-M   'P 1'
#
loop_
_entity.id
_entity.type
_entity.pdbx_description
1 polymer ?
#
loop_
_entity_poly.entity_id
_entity_poly.type
_entity_poly.pdbx_seq_one_letter_code
_entity_poly.pdbx_strand_id
1 'polypeptide(L)'
;MTENFYLGVFNGTYNPFGRYPWCEEDCVLARCDPLSDRPCATFPMKSKTSFKHIHLKGNFISKIVYPSVLQSGMRLVPRSVWDHHHHNNKKRDIHVYAKDGEDILVVGMKGRCYDRDLPRKINWINNHHRMLAVKNVSEIYT
;
A
#
# COMPACT_ATOMS: atom_id res chain seq x y z
N MET A 1 18.23 9.73 -11.85
CA MET A 1 17.24 10.04 -10.81
C MET A 1 17.20 8.87 -9.85
N THR A 2 17.26 9.15 -8.55
CA THR A 2 17.14 8.14 -7.50
C THR A 2 15.65 7.85 -7.29
N GLU A 3 15.24 6.59 -7.40
CA GLU A 3 13.87 6.17 -7.08
C GLU A 3 13.76 5.89 -5.59
N ASN A 4 12.78 6.53 -4.93
CA ASN A 4 12.52 6.31 -3.50
C ASN A 4 11.30 5.41 -3.32
N PHE A 5 11.39 4.50 -2.35
CA PHE A 5 10.31 3.61 -1.96
C PHE A 5 9.93 3.89 -0.52
N TYR A 6 8.63 3.85 -0.25
CA TYR A 6 8.08 4.16 1.06
C TYR A 6 7.18 3.03 1.53
N LEU A 7 7.32 2.70 2.81
CA LEU A 7 6.39 1.87 3.54
C LEU A 7 5.31 2.77 4.15
N GLY A 8 4.07 2.53 3.74
CA GLY A 8 2.88 3.21 4.23
C GLY A 8 1.97 2.25 5.00
N VAL A 9 1.43 2.71 6.13
CA VAL A 9 0.39 2.02 6.88
C VAL A 9 -0.80 2.96 7.10
N PHE A 10 -2.03 2.46 6.90
CA PHE A 10 -3.28 3.18 7.17
C PHE A 10 -4.28 2.27 7.88
N ASN A 11 -5.09 2.85 8.76
CA ASN A 11 -6.26 2.20 9.35
C ASN A 11 -7.26 3.31 9.71
N GLY A 12 -8.39 3.36 9.01
CA GLY A 12 -9.41 4.35 9.29
C GLY A 12 -10.43 4.50 8.18
N THR A 13 -11.12 5.64 8.19
CA THR A 13 -12.06 6.00 7.11
C THR A 13 -11.30 6.74 6.02
N TYR A 14 -11.30 6.18 4.81
CA TYR A 14 -10.93 6.90 3.60
C TYR A 14 -12.18 7.55 3.00
N ASN A 15 -12.09 8.84 2.69
CA ASN A 15 -13.18 9.59 2.06
C ASN A 15 -12.62 10.43 0.91
N PRO A 16 -12.25 9.80 -0.21
CA PRO A 16 -11.74 10.54 -1.35
C PRO A 16 -12.81 11.49 -1.86
N PHE A 17 -12.40 12.74 -2.10
CA PHE A 17 -13.26 13.79 -2.65
C PHE A 17 -14.51 14.11 -1.82
N GLY A 18 -14.56 13.67 -0.55
CA GLY A 18 -15.66 13.99 0.37
C GLY A 18 -17.01 13.35 0.04
N ARG A 19 -17.07 12.36 -0.87
CA ARG A 19 -18.35 11.81 -1.38
C ARG A 19 -18.74 10.46 -0.81
N TYR A 20 -17.76 9.58 -0.61
CA TYR A 20 -18.00 8.18 -0.27
C TYR A 20 -17.00 7.78 0.81
N PRO A 21 -17.34 7.95 2.10
CA PRO A 21 -16.50 7.45 3.17
C PRO A 21 -16.59 5.94 3.24
N TRP A 22 -15.46 5.29 3.43
CA TRP A 22 -15.38 3.86 3.65
C TRP A 22 -14.22 3.51 4.57
N CYS A 23 -14.35 2.42 5.31
CA CYS A 23 -13.32 1.93 6.19
C CYS A 23 -12.32 1.04 5.45
N GLU A 24 -11.04 1.33 5.59
CA GLU A 24 -9.97 0.50 5.05
C GLU A 24 -8.74 0.45 5.96
N GLU A 25 -7.95 -0.60 5.74
CA GLU A 25 -6.65 -0.82 6.34
C GLU A 25 -5.66 -1.06 5.21
N ASP A 26 -4.56 -0.32 5.14
CA ASP A 26 -3.57 -0.48 4.08
C ASP A 26 -2.20 -0.76 4.68
N CYS A 27 -1.49 -1.70 4.09
CA CYS A 27 -0.06 -1.90 4.28
C CYS A 27 0.57 -1.94 2.88
N VAL A 28 1.38 -0.94 2.55
CA VAL A 28 1.85 -0.73 1.18
C VAL A 28 3.31 -0.34 1.15
N LEU A 29 4.06 -0.97 0.26
CA LEU A 29 5.36 -0.53 -0.20
C LEU A 29 5.16 0.06 -1.59
N ALA A 30 5.49 1.34 -1.80
CA ALA A 30 5.27 1.99 -3.09
C ALA A 30 6.46 2.87 -3.48
N ARG A 31 6.75 2.93 -4.77
CA ARG A 31 7.52 4.02 -5.36
C ARG A 31 6.71 5.31 -5.25
N CYS A 32 7.30 6.35 -4.71
CA CYS A 32 6.73 7.69 -4.79
C CYS A 32 7.83 8.76 -4.85
N ASP A 33 7.48 9.86 -5.52
CA ASP A 33 8.35 11.00 -5.66
C ASP A 33 7.83 12.15 -4.77
N PRO A 34 8.74 12.96 -4.20
CA PRO A 34 8.36 14.08 -3.36
C PRO A 34 7.67 15.18 -4.17
N LEU A 35 6.82 15.96 -3.50
CA LEU A 35 6.27 17.20 -4.01
C LEU A 35 6.38 18.26 -2.91
N SER A 36 7.19 19.28 -3.15
CA SER A 36 7.52 20.31 -2.15
C SER A 36 8.06 19.69 -0.86
N ASP A 37 7.39 19.92 0.27
CA ASP A 37 7.73 19.44 1.62
C ASP A 37 7.18 18.02 1.92
N ARG A 38 6.49 17.40 0.97
CA ARG A 38 5.87 16.08 1.16
C ARG A 38 6.74 15.00 0.51
N PRO A 39 7.36 14.10 1.30
CA PRO A 39 8.36 13.16 0.79
C PRO A 39 7.77 12.08 -0.14
N CYS A 40 6.50 11.70 0.05
CA CYS A 40 5.79 10.72 -0.76
C CYS A 40 4.43 11.29 -1.16
N ALA A 41 4.40 12.01 -2.29
CA ALA A 41 3.23 12.81 -2.68
C ALA A 41 2.72 12.51 -4.08
N THR A 42 3.60 12.05 -4.97
CA THR A 42 3.23 11.65 -6.32
C THR A 42 3.62 10.19 -6.54
N PHE A 43 2.81 9.47 -7.31
CA PHE A 43 2.98 8.03 -7.57
C PHE A 43 3.29 7.81 -9.05
N PRO A 44 4.57 7.73 -9.43
CA PRO A 44 4.97 7.55 -10.82
C PRO A 44 4.48 6.23 -11.41
N MET A 45 4.20 6.23 -12.71
CA MET A 45 3.76 5.02 -13.43
C MET A 45 4.92 4.14 -13.92
N LYS A 46 6.17 4.55 -13.73
CA LYS A 46 7.36 3.81 -14.16
C LYS A 46 8.21 3.48 -12.94
N SER A 47 9.03 2.46 -13.04
CA SER A 47 10.15 2.22 -12.13
C SER A 47 11.26 1.55 -12.94
N LYS A 48 12.49 1.62 -12.43
CA LYS A 48 13.66 0.85 -12.85
C LYS A 48 14.27 0.05 -11.69
N THR A 49 13.63 0.07 -10.53
CA THR A 49 14.10 -0.61 -9.33
C THR A 49 13.54 -2.03 -9.30
N SER A 50 14.43 -3.00 -9.37
CA SER A 50 14.10 -4.41 -9.14
C SER A 50 14.49 -4.81 -7.71
N PHE A 51 13.59 -5.52 -7.04
CA PHE A 51 13.83 -6.09 -5.72
C PHE A 51 14.07 -7.58 -5.86
N LYS A 52 15.17 -8.11 -5.31
CA LYS A 52 15.37 -9.57 -5.27
C LYS A 52 14.31 -10.30 -4.45
N HIS A 53 13.92 -9.70 -3.34
CA HIS A 53 12.90 -10.23 -2.45
C HIS A 53 12.17 -9.10 -1.72
N ILE A 54 10.86 -9.21 -1.62
CA ILE A 54 10.03 -8.36 -0.77
C ILE A 54 9.21 -9.26 0.13
N HIS A 55 9.19 -8.96 1.42
CA HIS A 55 8.35 -9.62 2.39
C HIS A 55 7.63 -8.58 3.22
N LEU A 56 6.36 -8.34 2.89
CA LEU A 56 5.53 -7.34 3.56
C LEU A 56 4.53 -8.04 4.46
N LYS A 57 4.53 -7.67 5.75
CA LYS A 57 3.63 -8.25 6.78
C LYS A 57 2.78 -7.17 7.42
N GLY A 58 1.52 -7.50 7.71
CA GLY A 58 0.60 -6.63 8.44
C GLY A 58 -0.32 -7.40 9.37
N ASN A 59 -0.72 -6.75 10.47
CA ASN A 59 -1.78 -7.22 11.34
C ASN A 59 -3.08 -6.48 10.96
N PHE A 60 -4.02 -7.18 10.35
CA PHE A 60 -5.28 -6.57 9.87
C PHE A 60 -6.41 -6.86 10.82
N ILE A 61 -7.22 -5.87 11.21
CA ILE A 61 -8.48 -6.17 11.91
C ILE A 61 -9.48 -6.75 10.92
N SER A 62 -9.43 -6.28 9.67
CA SER A 62 -10.26 -6.77 8.57
C SER A 62 -10.07 -8.27 8.32
N LYS A 63 -11.19 -8.98 8.14
CA LYS A 63 -11.20 -10.38 7.70
C LYS A 63 -10.88 -10.50 6.21
N ILE A 64 -11.27 -9.49 5.43
CA ILE A 64 -11.15 -9.46 3.97
C ILE A 64 -9.97 -8.55 3.61
N VAL A 65 -8.93 -9.15 3.02
CA VAL A 65 -7.70 -8.45 2.62
C VAL A 65 -7.37 -8.82 1.18
N TYR A 66 -7.19 -7.80 0.34
CA TYR A 66 -6.87 -7.92 -1.07
C TYR A 66 -5.39 -7.60 -1.28
N PRO A 67 -4.55 -8.58 -1.63
CA PRO A 67 -3.15 -8.34 -1.95
C PRO A 67 -2.99 -7.90 -3.41
N SER A 68 -2.00 -7.05 -3.68
CA SER A 68 -1.67 -6.58 -5.02
C SER A 68 -0.18 -6.35 -5.21
N VAL A 69 0.30 -6.65 -6.42
CA VAL A 69 1.68 -6.40 -6.85
C VAL A 69 1.63 -5.78 -8.24
N LEU A 70 2.18 -4.58 -8.37
CA LEU A 70 2.26 -3.83 -9.61
C LEU A 70 3.72 -3.60 -10.00
N GLN A 71 4.02 -3.76 -11.28
CA GLN A 71 5.29 -3.40 -11.89
C GLN A 71 5.14 -2.20 -12.83
N SER A 72 6.28 -1.68 -13.27
CA SER A 72 6.44 -0.54 -14.18
C SER A 72 5.43 -0.57 -15.34
N GLY A 73 4.76 0.57 -15.53
CA GLY A 73 3.62 0.73 -16.43
C GLY A 73 2.27 0.36 -15.84
N MET A 74 2.14 0.30 -14.50
CA MET A 74 0.92 -0.12 -13.78
C MET A 74 0.43 -1.52 -14.20
N ARG A 75 1.36 -2.42 -14.51
CA ARG A 75 1.03 -3.78 -14.95
C ARG A 75 0.95 -4.71 -13.76
N LEU A 76 0.00 -5.64 -13.77
CA LEU A 76 -0.06 -6.71 -12.79
C LEU A 76 1.16 -7.61 -12.95
N VAL A 77 1.77 -7.95 -11.82
CA VAL A 77 2.83 -8.96 -11.77
C VAL A 77 2.20 -10.35 -11.77
N PRO A 78 2.69 -11.31 -12.59
CA PRO A 78 2.16 -12.67 -12.63
C PRO A 78 2.19 -13.35 -11.26
N ARG A 79 1.16 -14.15 -10.95
CA ARG A 79 1.09 -14.89 -9.67
C ARG A 79 2.20 -15.92 -9.47
N SER A 80 2.93 -16.29 -10.52
CA SER A 80 4.06 -17.23 -10.44
C SER A 80 5.28 -16.66 -9.70
N VAL A 81 5.32 -15.36 -9.43
CA VAL A 81 6.45 -14.69 -8.75
C VAL A 81 6.07 -14.06 -7.41
N TRP A 82 4.84 -14.28 -6.93
CA TRP A 82 4.42 -13.80 -5.62
C TRP A 82 3.24 -14.59 -5.04
N ASP A 83 3.29 -14.78 -3.72
CA ASP A 83 2.26 -15.46 -2.95
C ASP A 83 1.74 -14.54 -1.84
N HIS A 84 0.63 -14.95 -1.21
CA HIS A 84 0.09 -14.27 -0.06
C HIS A 84 -0.43 -15.31 0.92
N HIS A 85 -0.19 -15.10 2.22
CA HIS A 85 -0.62 -16.04 3.24
C HIS A 85 -1.58 -15.42 4.23
N HIS A 86 -2.57 -16.23 4.63
CA HIS A 86 -3.48 -15.94 5.70
C HIS A 86 -3.07 -16.78 6.92
N HIS A 87 -2.67 -16.09 8.00
CA HIS A 87 -2.39 -16.72 9.29
C HIS A 87 -3.58 -16.57 10.25
N ASN A 88 -3.78 -17.56 11.12
CA ASN A 88 -4.92 -17.64 12.06
C ASN A 88 -5.12 -16.37 12.92
N ASN A 89 -4.04 -15.63 13.20
CA ASN A 89 -4.05 -14.48 14.09
C ASN A 89 -4.22 -13.15 13.35
N LYS A 90 -5.08 -13.06 12.32
CA LYS A 90 -5.31 -11.81 11.56
C LYS A 90 -4.06 -11.24 10.85
N LYS A 91 -2.96 -11.98 10.90
CA LYS A 91 -1.70 -11.69 10.22
C LYS A 91 -1.87 -12.02 8.74
N ARG A 92 -1.36 -11.13 7.90
CA ARG A 92 -1.27 -11.30 6.46
C ARG A 92 0.15 -10.99 6.04
N ASP A 93 0.61 -11.75 5.07
CA ASP A 93 1.85 -11.42 4.39
C ASP A 93 1.72 -11.63 2.88
N ILE A 94 2.64 -10.97 2.19
CA ILE A 94 2.86 -11.08 0.76
C ILE A 94 4.37 -11.24 0.56
N HIS A 95 4.76 -12.30 -0.14
CA HIS A 95 6.13 -12.49 -0.59
C HIS A 95 6.21 -12.25 -2.08
N VAL A 96 7.20 -11.47 -2.50
CA VAL A 96 7.51 -11.24 -3.91
C VAL A 96 8.93 -11.76 -4.14
N TYR A 97 9.07 -12.62 -5.13
CA TYR A 97 10.33 -13.20 -5.59
C TYR A 97 10.62 -12.62 -6.97
N ALA A 98 10.88 -11.31 -7.00
CA ALA A 98 10.97 -10.62 -8.27
C ALA A 98 12.18 -11.12 -9.07
N LYS A 99 11.94 -11.41 -10.35
CA LYS A 99 12.99 -11.80 -11.28
C LYS A 99 13.60 -10.54 -11.91
N ASP A 100 14.80 -10.69 -12.46
CA ASP A 100 15.43 -9.62 -13.25
C ASP A 100 14.46 -9.15 -14.35
N GLY A 101 14.20 -7.84 -14.41
CA GLY A 101 13.25 -7.22 -15.33
C GLY A 101 11.86 -6.91 -14.73
N GLU A 102 11.57 -7.35 -13.51
CA GLU A 102 10.36 -6.95 -12.78
C GLU A 102 10.63 -5.68 -11.96
N ASP A 103 10.50 -4.54 -12.63
CA ASP A 103 10.63 -3.21 -12.01
C ASP A 103 9.40 -2.91 -11.16
N ILE A 104 9.48 -3.13 -9.85
CA ILE A 104 8.34 -3.06 -8.94
C ILE A 104 7.91 -1.60 -8.73
N LEU A 105 6.61 -1.36 -8.80
CA LEU A 105 5.99 -0.07 -8.46
C LEU A 105 5.36 -0.10 -7.07
N VAL A 106 4.54 -1.12 -6.81
CA VAL A 106 3.74 -1.21 -5.59
C VAL A 106 3.62 -2.67 -5.18
N VAL A 107 3.78 -2.93 -3.89
CA VAL A 107 3.39 -4.17 -3.21
C VAL A 107 2.46 -3.77 -2.08
N GLY A 108 1.23 -4.27 -2.07
CA GLY A 108 0.23 -3.80 -1.13
C GLY A 108 -0.72 -4.89 -0.65
N MET A 109 -1.27 -4.66 0.53
CA MET A 109 -2.39 -5.40 1.09
C MET A 109 -3.43 -4.41 1.58
N LYS A 110 -4.64 -4.51 1.02
CA LYS A 110 -5.77 -3.63 1.34
C LYS A 110 -6.89 -4.40 2.04
N GLY A 111 -7.08 -4.12 3.32
CA GLY A 111 -8.18 -4.61 4.14
C GLY A 111 -9.45 -3.76 3.99
N ARG A 112 -10.60 -4.42 3.90
CA ARG A 112 -11.92 -3.78 3.85
C ARG A 112 -12.75 -4.10 5.09
N CYS A 113 -13.07 -3.08 5.89
CA CYS A 113 -13.89 -3.18 7.09
C CYS A 113 -15.33 -2.72 6.81
N TYR A 114 -16.06 -3.49 6.00
CA TYR A 114 -17.42 -3.16 5.55
C TYR A 114 -18.41 -2.91 6.69
N ASP A 115 -18.22 -3.57 7.83
CA ASP A 115 -19.00 -3.39 9.07
C ASP A 115 -18.80 -2.01 9.72
N ARG A 116 -17.72 -1.29 9.35
CA ARG A 116 -17.38 0.04 9.84
C ARG A 116 -17.54 1.13 8.77
N ASP A 117 -18.09 0.81 7.60
CA ASP A 117 -18.43 1.81 6.60
C ASP A 117 -19.51 2.77 7.16
N LEU A 118 -19.29 4.07 6.99
CA LEU A 118 -20.19 5.08 7.54
C LEU A 118 -21.39 5.34 6.63
N PRO A 119 -22.58 5.65 7.17
CA PRO A 119 -23.72 6.08 6.37
C PRO A 119 -23.42 7.37 5.60
N ARG A 120 -23.94 7.47 4.37
CA ARG A 120 -23.74 8.61 3.45
C ARG A 120 -24.15 9.99 4.01
N LYS A 121 -24.96 10.06 5.07
CA LYS A 121 -25.61 11.30 5.54
C LYS A 121 -24.83 12.09 6.62
N ILE A 122 -23.59 11.73 6.93
CA ILE A 122 -22.82 12.45 7.94
C ILE A 122 -22.05 13.60 7.27
N ASN A 123 -22.34 14.84 7.68
CA ASN A 123 -21.58 16.03 7.29
C ASN A 123 -20.16 15.92 7.86
N TRP A 124 -19.20 15.49 7.02
CA TRP A 124 -17.81 15.41 7.42
C TRP A 124 -17.09 16.73 7.13
N ILE A 125 -16.62 17.37 8.21
CA ILE A 125 -15.53 18.34 8.16
C ILE A 125 -14.26 17.57 7.77
N ASN A 126 -13.60 18.04 6.70
CA ASN A 126 -12.29 17.64 6.16
C ASN A 126 -11.43 16.70 7.03
N ASN A 127 -11.73 15.39 7.03
CA ASN A 127 -10.80 14.37 7.51
C ASN A 127 -9.84 14.05 6.36
N HIS A 128 -8.68 14.68 6.38
CA HIS A 128 -7.61 14.34 5.45
C HIS A 128 -7.17 12.89 5.67
N HIS A 129 -7.13 12.11 4.58
CA HIS A 129 -6.57 10.77 4.59
C HIS A 129 -5.09 10.86 5.00
N ARG A 130 -4.80 10.47 6.25
CA ARG A 130 -3.46 10.53 6.81
C ARG A 130 -3.02 9.11 7.14
N MET A 131 -1.98 8.67 6.45
CA MET A 131 -1.29 7.43 6.79
C MET A 131 -0.85 7.47 8.26
N LEU A 132 -1.04 6.37 8.97
CA LEU A 132 -0.54 6.19 10.34
C LEU A 132 0.98 6.32 10.39
N ALA A 133 1.66 5.79 9.37
CA ALA A 133 3.09 5.88 9.20
C ALA A 133 3.45 5.91 7.72
N VAL A 134 4.45 6.73 7.37
CA VAL A 134 5.12 6.73 6.06
C VAL A 134 6.60 6.82 6.34
N LYS A 135 7.38 5.82 5.90
CA LYS A 135 8.83 5.80 6.11
C LYS A 135 9.55 5.41 4.82
N ASN A 136 10.62 6.12 4.49
CA ASN A 136 11.47 5.76 3.37
C ASN A 136 12.20 4.45 3.70
N VAL A 137 12.20 3.50 2.78
CA VAL A 137 12.85 2.20 2.97
C VAL A 137 14.35 2.33 3.21
N SER A 138 15.02 3.32 2.61
CA SER A 138 16.46 3.54 2.84
C SER A 138 16.77 3.92 4.30
N GLU A 139 15.80 4.48 5.03
CA GLU A 139 15.94 4.93 6.43
C GLU A 139 15.51 3.84 7.44
N ILE A 140 15.06 2.67 6.98
CA ILE A 140 14.66 1.56 7.86
C ILE A 140 15.89 0.80 8.37
N TYR A 141 17.00 0.81 7.63
CA TYR A 141 18.21 0.04 7.91
C TYR A 141 19.36 0.89 8.50
N THR A 142 19.11 2.16 8.78
CA THR A 142 20.01 3.11 9.47
C THR A 142 19.49 3.40 10.86
#